data_AF-A0A6A6KKW7-F1
#
_entry.id   AF-A0A6A6KKW7-F1
#
_cell.length_a   1.000
_cell.length_b   1.000
_cell.length_c   1.000
_cell.angle_alpha   90.00
_cell.angle_beta   90.00
_cell.angle_gamma   90.00
#
_symmetry.space_group_name_H-M   'P 1'
#
loop_
_entity.id
_entity.type
_entity.pdbx_description
1 polymer ?
#
loop_
_entity_poly.entity_id
_entity_poly.type
_entity_poly.pdbx_seq_one_letter_code
_entity_poly.pdbx_strand_id
1 'polypeptide(L)'
;MHGHAEKAVQYFSEMIKSGLTPRDITFTAVLSACSHRGLVERGMEIFESMKRDYGIEPGLEHYGCMVDLLGRAGKLAEAEKFALEMPVKPSAPIWGALLRACGTYKNAEIGERVGKILIELQPEHSGYYVLLSNIYARTNKWENVESMRQMMKERKIKKPPGYSQIEMDGEVHNFTIGDKTHPEIEKIERMWEEILKKIRPVGYTGNTTDAMFDIDEEEKENALHRHSEKLAIAYGIMRTKARTTIRIVKNLRVCEDCHTATKLISKVYERELIVRDRKRFHHFKGGACSCMDYW
;
A
#
# COMPACT_ATOMS: atom_id res chain seq x y z
N MET A 1 -0.21 11.22 -3.42
CA MET A 1 1.02 11.26 -2.59
C MET A 1 2.19 10.64 -3.33
N HIS A 2 3.41 11.17 -3.18
CA HIS A 2 4.61 10.75 -3.91
C HIS A 2 5.74 10.18 -3.04
N GLY A 3 5.51 10.00 -1.73
CA GLY A 3 6.52 9.47 -0.79
C GLY A 3 7.46 10.52 -0.18
N HIS A 4 7.41 11.78 -0.59
CA HIS A 4 8.33 12.83 -0.08
C HIS A 4 7.85 13.47 1.23
N ALA A 5 7.69 12.67 2.29
CA ALA A 5 7.16 13.15 3.57
C ALA A 5 8.02 14.24 4.23
N GLU A 6 9.35 14.06 4.28
CA GLU A 6 10.28 15.03 4.89
C GLU A 6 10.18 16.41 4.21
N LYS A 7 10.07 16.44 2.88
CA LYS A 7 9.89 17.69 2.13
C LYS A 7 8.57 18.38 2.49
N ALA A 8 7.50 17.61 2.72
CA ALA A 8 6.22 18.18 3.13
C ALA A 8 6.30 18.83 4.52
N VAL A 9 7.00 18.19 5.47
CA VAL A 9 7.24 18.75 6.82
C VAL A 9 8.14 19.99 6.75
N GLN A 10 9.15 19.97 5.88
CA GLN A 10 10.01 21.13 5.63
C GLN A 10 9.20 22.31 5.09
N TYR A 11 8.39 22.11 4.04
CA TYR A 11 7.57 23.17 3.46
C TYR A 11 6.53 23.72 4.44
N PHE A 12 5.95 22.88 5.29
CA PHE A 12 5.09 23.33 6.39
C PHE A 12 5.84 24.27 7.34
N SER A 13 7.09 23.92 7.69
CA SER A 13 7.92 24.75 8.57
C SER A 13 8.33 26.07 7.91
N GLU A 14 8.64 26.05 6.61
CA GLU A 14 8.95 27.25 5.81
C GLU A 14 7.74 28.17 5.65
N MET A 15 6.55 27.60 5.46
CA MET A 15 5.28 28.34 5.41
C MET A 15 5.08 29.16 6.69
N ILE A 16 5.22 28.53 7.86
CA ILE A 16 5.09 29.19 9.17
C ILE A 16 6.15 30.29 9.32
N LYS A 17 7.42 29.99 9.01
CA LYS A 17 8.52 30.98 9.07
C LYS A 17 8.30 32.19 8.17
N SER A 18 7.59 32.00 7.06
CA SER A 18 7.25 33.05 6.10
C SER A 18 6.02 33.87 6.53
N GLY A 19 5.47 33.63 7.72
CA GLY A 19 4.30 34.34 8.25
C GLY A 19 2.97 33.89 7.64
N LEU A 20 2.94 32.78 6.90
CA LEU A 20 1.70 32.23 6.35
C LEU A 20 0.99 31.36 7.39
N THR A 21 -0.32 31.56 7.55
CA THR A 21 -1.14 30.81 8.50
C THR A 21 -1.61 29.48 7.89
N PRO A 22 -1.24 28.32 8.48
CA PRO A 22 -1.79 27.03 8.08
C PRO A 22 -3.31 26.97 8.23
N ARG A 23 -3.95 26.18 7.36
CA ARG A 23 -5.38 25.86 7.45
C ARG A 23 -5.58 24.37 7.73
N ASP A 24 -6.80 23.96 7.98
CA ASP A 24 -7.24 22.57 8.14
C ASP A 24 -6.65 21.64 7.06
N ILE A 25 -6.75 22.01 5.79
CA ILE A 25 -6.19 21.21 4.69
C ILE A 25 -4.65 21.13 4.73
N THR A 26 -3.98 22.17 5.23
CA THR A 26 -2.53 22.18 5.40
C THR A 26 -2.12 21.17 6.47
N PHE A 27 -2.83 21.14 7.59
CA PHE A 27 -2.64 20.17 8.66
C PHE A 27 -2.88 18.74 8.19
N THR A 28 -3.97 18.50 7.45
CA THR A 28 -4.24 17.18 6.85
C THR A 28 -3.07 16.73 5.96
N ALA A 29 -2.53 17.61 5.12
CA ALA A 29 -1.41 17.28 4.24
C ALA A 29 -0.12 16.92 5.01
N VAL A 30 0.26 17.70 6.03
CA VAL A 30 1.48 17.44 6.80
C VAL A 30 1.32 16.26 7.76
N LEU A 31 0.15 16.05 8.36
CA LEU A 31 -0.13 14.87 9.20
C LEU A 31 -0.13 13.59 8.37
N SER A 32 -0.69 13.63 7.16
CA SER A 32 -0.60 12.52 6.21
C SER A 32 0.87 12.22 5.86
N ALA A 33 1.70 13.25 5.66
CA ALA A 33 3.14 13.07 5.45
C ALA A 33 3.81 12.37 6.65
N CYS A 34 3.56 12.85 7.88
CA CYS A 34 4.08 12.21 9.10
C CYS A 34 3.66 10.75 9.21
N SER A 35 2.36 10.47 8.97
CA SER A 35 1.80 9.11 8.96
C SER A 35 2.56 8.17 8.02
N HIS A 36 2.94 8.67 6.85
CA HIS A 36 3.63 7.89 5.84
C HIS A 36 5.15 7.85 5.96
N ARG A 37 5.69 8.38 7.05
CA ARG A 37 7.11 8.26 7.40
C ARG A 37 7.32 7.75 8.83
N GLY A 38 6.25 7.49 9.57
CA GLY A 38 6.32 7.05 10.96
C GLY A 38 6.83 8.13 11.90
N LEU A 39 6.64 9.41 11.56
CA LEU A 39 7.07 10.54 12.39
C LEU A 39 6.06 10.78 13.51
N VAL A 40 6.01 9.88 14.49
CA VAL A 40 4.96 9.85 15.52
C VAL A 40 5.01 11.08 16.40
N GLU A 41 6.17 11.39 16.97
CA GLU A 41 6.34 12.54 17.88
C GLU A 41 5.97 13.84 17.15
N ARG A 42 6.52 14.01 15.94
CA ARG A 42 6.25 15.20 15.13
C ARG A 42 4.79 15.31 14.72
N GLY A 43 4.14 14.19 14.38
CA GLY A 43 2.72 14.15 14.06
C GLY A 43 1.84 14.57 15.23
N MET A 44 2.15 14.11 16.45
CA MET A 44 1.45 14.51 17.67
C MET A 44 1.62 16.00 17.95
N GLU A 45 2.85 16.52 17.90
CA GLU A 45 3.12 17.96 18.08
C GLU A 45 2.31 18.83 17.11
N ILE A 46 2.29 18.43 15.83
CA ILE A 46 1.56 19.13 14.77
C ILE A 46 0.05 19.05 15.03
N PHE A 47 -0.48 17.89 15.40
CA PHE A 47 -1.90 17.72 15.67
C PHE A 47 -2.36 18.58 16.85
N GLU A 48 -1.59 18.61 17.95
CA GLU A 48 -1.90 19.43 19.12
C GLU A 48 -1.78 20.93 18.83
N SER A 49 -0.83 21.33 17.98
CA SER A 49 -0.66 22.74 17.58
C SER A 49 -1.89 23.31 16.89
N MET A 50 -2.71 22.49 16.22
CA MET A 50 -3.91 22.93 15.52
C MET A 50 -4.80 23.77 16.42
N LYS A 51 -5.15 23.24 17.60
CA LYS A 51 -6.00 23.92 18.57
C LYS A 51 -5.23 24.93 19.39
N ARG A 52 -4.04 24.54 19.90
CA ARG A 52 -3.24 25.35 20.82
C ARG A 52 -2.74 26.65 20.19
N ASP A 53 -2.23 26.56 18.97
CA ASP A 53 -1.49 27.66 18.33
C ASP A 53 -2.30 28.34 17.22
N TYR A 54 -3.26 27.64 16.61
CA TYR A 54 -4.05 28.15 15.47
C TYR A 54 -5.56 28.20 15.70
N GLY A 55 -6.07 27.72 16.83
CA GLY A 55 -7.51 27.71 17.14
C GLY A 55 -8.35 26.83 16.19
N ILE A 56 -7.73 25.88 15.50
CA ILE A 56 -8.37 24.96 14.55
C ILE A 56 -8.77 23.68 15.29
N GLU A 57 -10.06 23.39 15.35
CA GLU A 57 -10.56 22.12 15.88
C GLU A 57 -10.28 20.97 14.90
N PRO A 58 -9.70 19.85 15.35
CA PRO A 58 -9.44 18.71 14.47
C PRO A 58 -10.72 18.08 13.91
N GLY A 59 -10.86 18.08 12.58
CA GLY A 59 -11.87 17.32 11.86
C GLY A 59 -11.52 15.84 11.60
N LEU A 60 -12.46 15.12 11.01
CA LEU A 60 -12.40 13.68 10.70
C LEU A 60 -11.13 13.25 9.96
N GLU A 61 -10.66 14.06 9.00
CA GLU A 61 -9.44 13.79 8.22
C GLU A 61 -8.15 13.84 9.07
N HIS A 62 -8.08 14.75 10.04
CA HIS A 62 -6.93 14.87 10.93
C HIS A 62 -6.85 13.66 11.85
N TYR A 63 -7.98 13.27 12.45
CA TYR A 63 -8.05 12.05 13.25
C TYR A 63 -7.71 10.81 12.43
N GLY A 64 -8.19 10.72 11.18
CA GLY A 64 -7.82 9.64 10.27
C GLY A 64 -6.31 9.57 10.01
N CYS A 65 -5.63 10.71 9.86
CA CYS A 65 -4.17 10.76 9.74
C CYS A 65 -3.46 10.25 11.00
N MET A 66 -3.97 10.60 12.18
CA MET A 66 -3.38 10.17 13.46
C MET A 66 -3.57 8.67 13.72
N VAL A 67 -4.75 8.12 13.43
CA VAL A 67 -4.99 6.68 13.53
C VAL A 67 -4.12 5.91 12.54
N ASP A 68 -3.96 6.39 11.29
CA ASP A 68 -3.06 5.77 10.31
C ASP A 68 -1.59 5.89 10.77
N LEU A 69 -1.17 7.03 11.35
CA LEU A 69 0.18 7.25 11.90
C LEU A 69 0.50 6.27 13.04
N LEU A 70 -0.35 6.22 14.07
CA LEU A 70 -0.17 5.33 15.23
C LEU A 70 -0.24 3.86 14.81
N GLY A 71 -1.19 3.52 13.93
CA GLY A 71 -1.34 2.18 13.37
C GLY A 71 -0.08 1.73 12.62
N ARG A 72 0.43 2.56 11.70
CA ARG A 72 1.66 2.27 10.94
C ARG A 72 2.91 2.19 11.82
N ALA A 73 2.91 2.84 12.99
CA ALA A 73 3.99 2.75 13.96
C ALA A 73 3.87 1.51 14.89
N GLY A 74 2.84 0.68 14.73
CA GLY A 74 2.60 -0.50 15.56
C GLY A 74 1.97 -0.19 16.92
N LYS A 75 1.62 1.07 17.18
CA LYS A 75 0.95 1.52 18.40
C LYS A 75 -0.56 1.26 18.32
N LEU A 76 -0.94 0.00 18.11
CA LEU A 76 -2.31 -0.38 17.76
C LEU A 76 -3.33 -0.05 18.85
N ALA A 77 -2.99 -0.28 20.12
CA ALA A 77 -3.88 0.04 21.24
C ALA A 77 -4.08 1.56 21.38
N GLU A 78 -3.02 2.36 21.19
CA GLU A 78 -3.12 3.82 21.16
C GLU A 78 -3.96 4.28 19.95
N ALA A 79 -3.79 3.66 18.78
CA ALA A 79 -4.57 3.97 17.58
C ALA A 79 -6.07 3.64 17.75
N GLU A 80 -6.40 2.51 18.38
CA GLU A 80 -7.79 2.12 18.70
C GLU A 80 -8.40 3.11 19.70
N LYS A 81 -7.67 3.43 20.78
CA LYS A 81 -8.09 4.43 21.76
C LYS A 81 -8.34 5.79 21.10
N PHE A 82 -7.41 6.26 20.26
CA PHE A 82 -7.52 7.53 19.57
C PHE A 82 -8.74 7.58 18.64
N ALA A 83 -9.08 6.46 17.98
CA ALA A 83 -10.31 6.36 17.18
C ALA A 83 -11.58 6.39 18.04
N LEU A 84 -11.57 5.73 19.20
CA LEU A 84 -12.74 5.69 20.10
C LEU A 84 -13.00 7.01 20.84
N GLU A 85 -11.94 7.78 21.14
CA GLU A 85 -12.02 9.06 21.85
C GLU A 85 -12.31 10.25 20.92
N MET A 86 -12.48 10.02 19.62
CA MET A 86 -12.85 11.06 18.66
C MET A 86 -14.19 11.71 19.05
N PRO A 87 -14.35 13.04 18.92
CA PRO A 87 -15.61 13.72 19.19
C PRO A 87 -16.69 13.38 18.15
N VAL A 88 -16.32 12.69 17.07
CA VAL A 88 -17.19 12.26 15.98
C VAL A 88 -16.99 10.77 15.70
N LYS A 89 -18.08 10.08 15.31
CA LYS A 89 -18.02 8.64 15.02
C LYS A 89 -16.99 8.36 13.91
N PRO A 90 -16.05 7.41 14.11
CA PRO A 90 -15.02 7.13 13.11
C PRO A 90 -15.62 6.56 11.83
N SER A 91 -15.09 7.01 10.69
CA SER A 91 -15.50 6.57 9.37
C SER A 91 -14.80 5.27 8.96
N ALA A 92 -15.33 4.60 7.93
CA ALA A 92 -14.73 3.36 7.41
C ALA A 92 -13.25 3.52 6.98
N PRO A 93 -12.79 4.65 6.39
CA PRO A 93 -11.36 4.87 6.16
C PRO A 93 -10.47 4.80 7.42
N ILE A 94 -10.95 5.29 8.56
CA ILE A 94 -10.22 5.30 9.84
C ILE A 94 -10.07 3.88 10.38
N TRP A 95 -11.19 3.16 10.50
CA TRP A 95 -11.16 1.76 10.90
C TRP A 95 -10.37 0.91 9.91
N GLY A 96 -10.47 1.19 8.62
CA GLY A 96 -9.72 0.51 7.57
C GLY A 96 -8.21 0.73 7.68
N ALA A 97 -7.77 1.89 8.19
CA ALA A 97 -6.36 2.13 8.51
C ALA A 97 -5.88 1.24 9.66
N LEU A 98 -6.63 1.20 10.75
CA LEU A 98 -6.32 0.37 11.90
C LEU A 98 -6.34 -1.12 11.57
N LEU A 99 -7.33 -1.62 10.80
CA LEU A 99 -7.38 -3.02 10.38
C LEU A 99 -6.14 -3.42 9.56
N ARG A 100 -5.67 -2.55 8.67
CA ARG A 100 -4.43 -2.80 7.89
C ARG A 100 -3.21 -2.88 8.80
N ALA A 101 -3.13 -2.01 9.79
CA ALA A 101 -2.07 -2.04 10.78
C ALA A 101 -2.11 -3.35 11.60
N CYS A 102 -3.28 -3.78 12.07
CA CYS A 102 -3.45 -5.07 12.73
C CYS A 102 -2.94 -6.25 11.90
N GLY A 103 -3.19 -6.26 10.59
CA GLY A 103 -2.66 -7.28 9.68
C GLY A 103 -1.14 -7.25 9.52
N THR A 104 -0.54 -6.07 9.55
CA THR A 104 0.92 -5.88 9.48
C THR A 104 1.60 -6.38 10.76
N TYR A 105 1.05 -6.02 11.92
CA TYR A 105 1.58 -6.34 13.24
C TYR A 105 0.99 -7.62 13.85
N LYS A 106 0.27 -8.42 13.06
CA LYS A 106 -0.32 -9.73 13.44
C LYS A 106 -1.19 -9.69 14.70
N ASN A 107 -1.86 -8.57 14.96
CA ASN A 107 -2.75 -8.41 16.11
C ASN A 107 -4.19 -8.81 15.73
N ALA A 108 -4.52 -10.09 15.95
CA ALA A 108 -5.86 -10.61 15.64
C ALA A 108 -6.96 -10.10 16.58
N GLU A 109 -6.62 -9.67 17.79
CA GLU A 109 -7.61 -9.24 18.77
C GLU A 109 -8.25 -7.91 18.39
N ILE A 110 -7.43 -6.87 18.17
CA ILE A 110 -7.90 -5.56 17.65
C ILE A 110 -8.42 -5.73 16.22
N GLY A 111 -7.73 -6.54 15.41
CA GLY A 111 -8.12 -6.80 14.02
C GLY A 111 -9.53 -7.38 13.90
N GLU A 112 -9.91 -8.29 14.79
CA GLU A 112 -11.25 -8.87 14.84
C GLU A 112 -12.33 -7.84 15.20
N ARG A 113 -12.11 -7.04 16.24
CA ARG A 113 -13.06 -5.98 16.63
C ARG A 113 -13.29 -5.00 15.50
N VAL A 114 -12.20 -4.44 14.96
CA VAL A 114 -12.24 -3.43 13.90
C VAL A 114 -12.79 -4.01 12.60
N GLY A 115 -12.45 -5.26 12.28
CA GLY A 115 -12.94 -5.95 11.09
C GLY A 115 -14.45 -6.17 11.11
N LYS A 116 -15.02 -6.55 12.26
CA LYS A 116 -16.48 -6.66 12.43
C LYS A 116 -17.17 -5.31 12.26
N ILE A 117 -16.65 -4.25 12.87
CA ILE A 117 -17.17 -2.87 12.70
C ILE A 117 -17.20 -2.49 11.21
N LEU A 118 -16.13 -2.75 10.46
CA LEU A 118 -16.06 -2.41 9.04
C LEU A 118 -17.04 -3.20 8.17
N ILE A 119 -17.24 -4.49 8.47
CA ILE A 119 -18.19 -5.34 7.77
C ILE A 119 -19.63 -4.89 8.04
N GLU A 120 -19.93 -4.41 9.24
CA GLU A 120 -21.23 -3.81 9.56
C GLU A 120 -21.43 -2.46 8.86
N LEU A 121 -20.39 -1.62 8.81
CA LEU A 121 -20.45 -0.29 8.18
C LEU A 121 -20.57 -0.35 6.65
N GLN A 122 -19.88 -1.29 5.99
CA GLN A 122 -19.88 -1.44 4.54
C GLN A 122 -19.87 -2.94 4.14
N PRO A 123 -21.02 -3.63 4.27
CA PRO A 123 -21.15 -5.06 4.02
C PRO A 123 -20.73 -5.51 2.61
N GLU A 124 -20.78 -4.63 1.62
CA GLU A 124 -20.45 -4.89 0.22
C GLU A 124 -18.95 -4.81 -0.09
N HIS A 125 -18.15 -4.25 0.83
CA HIS A 125 -16.74 -3.97 0.58
C HIS A 125 -15.86 -5.22 0.79
N SER A 126 -15.60 -5.95 -0.31
CA SER A 126 -14.85 -7.21 -0.31
C SER A 126 -13.48 -7.15 0.38
N GLY A 127 -12.84 -5.97 0.37
CA GLY A 127 -11.51 -5.79 0.95
C GLY A 127 -11.46 -6.01 2.46
N TYR A 128 -12.55 -5.76 3.18
CA TYR A 128 -12.58 -5.92 4.65
C TYR A 128 -12.63 -7.38 5.06
N TYR A 129 -13.47 -8.18 4.39
CA TYR A 129 -13.51 -9.62 4.55
C TYR A 129 -12.17 -10.28 4.26
N VAL A 130 -11.56 -9.92 3.13
CA VAL A 130 -10.26 -10.49 2.72
C VAL A 130 -9.16 -10.13 3.72
N LEU A 131 -9.12 -8.87 4.18
CA LEU A 131 -8.11 -8.44 5.15
C LEU A 131 -8.29 -9.10 6.51
N LEU A 132 -9.53 -9.21 7.00
CA LEU A 132 -9.83 -9.91 8.26
C LEU A 132 -9.54 -11.42 8.16
N SER A 133 -9.92 -12.06 7.04
CA SER A 133 -9.58 -13.45 6.75
C SER A 133 -8.06 -13.68 6.75
N ASN A 134 -7.28 -12.78 6.15
CA ASN A 134 -5.82 -12.85 6.18
C ASN A 134 -5.24 -12.70 7.60
N ILE A 135 -5.83 -11.85 8.45
CA ILE A 135 -5.44 -11.71 9.86
C ILE A 135 -5.70 -13.03 10.61
N TYR A 136 -6.85 -13.65 10.39
CA TYR A 136 -7.17 -14.95 10.98
C TYR A 136 -6.23 -16.05 10.52
N ALA A 137 -5.92 -16.12 9.22
CA ALA A 137 -4.97 -17.10 8.66
C ALA A 137 -3.57 -16.94 9.29
N ARG A 138 -3.08 -15.70 9.42
CA ARG A 138 -1.79 -15.40 10.07
C ARG A 138 -1.71 -15.78 11.55
N THR A 139 -2.86 -16.03 12.19
CA THR A 139 -2.97 -16.42 13.60
C THR A 139 -3.56 -17.82 13.78
N ASN A 140 -3.55 -18.63 12.71
CA ASN A 140 -4.03 -20.02 12.69
C ASN A 140 -5.51 -20.20 13.10
N LYS A 141 -6.34 -19.15 12.98
CA LYS A 141 -7.78 -19.19 13.27
C LYS A 141 -8.58 -19.65 12.03
N TRP A 142 -8.38 -20.89 11.62
CA TRP A 142 -8.92 -21.43 10.35
C TRP A 142 -10.45 -21.47 10.29
N GLU A 143 -11.12 -21.73 11.41
CA GLU A 143 -12.60 -21.66 11.48
C GLU A 143 -13.13 -20.27 11.12
N ASN A 144 -12.44 -19.22 11.58
CA ASN A 144 -12.80 -17.85 11.23
C ASN A 144 -12.50 -17.52 9.76
N VAL A 145 -11.43 -18.10 9.19
CA VAL A 145 -11.13 -17.98 7.74
C VAL A 145 -12.29 -18.53 6.91
N GLU A 146 -12.77 -19.73 7.26
CA GLU A 146 -13.89 -20.37 6.57
C GLU A 146 -15.19 -19.58 6.75
N SER A 147 -15.45 -19.09 7.97
CA SER A 147 -16.60 -18.20 8.24
C SER A 147 -16.59 -16.95 7.37
N MET A 148 -15.42 -16.31 7.16
CA MET A 148 -15.33 -15.15 6.25
C MET A 148 -15.66 -15.52 4.81
N ARG A 149 -15.19 -16.68 4.32
CA ARG A 149 -15.46 -17.15 2.95
C ARG A 149 -16.94 -17.45 2.75
N GLN A 150 -17.55 -18.13 3.71
CA GLN A 150 -18.98 -18.44 3.69
C GLN A 150 -19.81 -17.16 3.67
N MET A 151 -19.49 -16.16 4.50
CA MET A 151 -20.18 -14.87 4.47
C MET A 151 -20.04 -14.15 3.12
N MET A 152 -18.84 -14.15 2.52
CA MET A 152 -18.65 -13.56 1.19
C MET A 152 -19.50 -14.28 0.12
N LYS A 153 -19.58 -15.61 0.19
CA LYS A 153 -20.38 -16.44 -0.73
C LYS A 153 -21.88 -16.15 -0.59
N GLU A 154 -22.40 -16.17 0.64
CA GLU A 154 -23.81 -15.92 0.95
C GLU A 154 -24.25 -14.51 0.51
N ARG A 155 -23.39 -13.52 0.74
CA ARG A 155 -23.62 -12.12 0.34
C ARG A 155 -23.26 -11.82 -1.11
N LYS A 156 -22.82 -12.82 -1.88
CA LYS A 156 -22.39 -12.71 -3.29
C LYS A 156 -21.28 -11.66 -3.52
N ILE A 157 -20.42 -11.46 -2.52
CA ILE A 157 -19.31 -10.50 -2.56
C ILE A 157 -18.15 -11.11 -3.33
N LYS A 158 -17.70 -10.42 -4.37
CA LYS A 158 -16.55 -10.85 -5.18
C LYS A 158 -15.39 -9.88 -5.01
N LYS A 159 -14.19 -10.43 -4.80
CA LYS A 159 -12.95 -9.64 -4.81
C LYS A 159 -12.57 -9.34 -6.27
N PRO A 160 -12.35 -8.07 -6.66
CA PRO A 160 -11.85 -7.77 -8.00
C PRO A 160 -10.42 -8.30 -8.18
N PRO A 161 -10.07 -8.80 -9.38
CA PRO A 161 -8.71 -9.28 -9.65
C PRO A 161 -7.71 -8.12 -9.59
N GLY A 162 -6.47 -8.45 -9.24
CA GLY A 162 -5.35 -7.53 -9.35
C GLY A 162 -4.87 -7.42 -10.81
N TYR A 163 -4.63 -6.21 -11.28
CA TYR A 163 -4.08 -5.95 -12.61
C TYR A 163 -3.11 -4.76 -12.59
N SER A 164 -2.17 -4.76 -13.53
CA SER A 164 -1.29 -3.61 -13.80
C SER A 164 -1.48 -3.13 -15.22
N GLN A 165 -1.34 -1.82 -15.43
CA GLN A 165 -1.48 -1.18 -16.73
C GLN A 165 -0.23 -0.38 -17.05
N ILE A 166 0.13 -0.35 -18.32
CA ILE A 166 1.20 0.46 -18.87
C ILE A 166 0.73 1.05 -20.19
N GLU A 167 0.98 2.35 -20.39
CA GLU A 167 0.67 3.05 -21.62
C GLU A 167 1.95 3.17 -22.46
N MET A 168 1.90 2.68 -23.70
CA MET A 168 3.01 2.68 -24.65
C MET A 168 2.46 3.02 -26.03
N ASP A 169 3.12 3.96 -26.73
CA ASP A 169 2.76 4.33 -28.10
C ASP A 169 1.27 4.73 -28.30
N GLY A 170 0.61 5.23 -27.25
CA GLY A 170 -0.82 5.59 -27.26
C GLY A 170 -1.79 4.44 -26.97
N GLU A 171 -1.29 3.24 -26.72
CA GLU A 171 -2.07 2.05 -26.37
C GLU A 171 -1.90 1.68 -24.88
N VAL A 172 -2.99 1.24 -24.25
CA VAL A 172 -2.99 0.77 -22.86
C VAL A 172 -2.92 -0.75 -22.83
N HIS A 173 -1.82 -1.28 -22.29
CA HIS A 173 -1.60 -2.71 -22.11
C HIS A 173 -1.94 -3.12 -20.68
N ASN A 174 -2.83 -4.10 -20.55
CA ASN A 174 -3.30 -4.62 -19.26
C ASN A 174 -2.65 -5.97 -18.99
N PHE A 175 -2.23 -6.19 -17.74
CA PHE A 175 -1.66 -7.45 -17.28
C PHE A 175 -2.37 -7.94 -16.04
N THR A 176 -2.68 -9.23 -15.98
CA THR A 176 -3.23 -9.93 -14.82
C THR A 176 -2.33 -11.12 -14.43
N ILE A 177 -2.56 -11.69 -13.25
CA ILE A 177 -1.89 -12.96 -12.88
C ILE A 177 -2.32 -14.05 -13.86
N GLY A 178 -1.35 -14.79 -14.40
CA GLY A 178 -1.62 -15.87 -15.35
C GLY A 178 -2.16 -15.39 -16.70
N ASP A 179 -1.97 -14.12 -17.04
CA ASP A 179 -2.38 -13.57 -18.33
C ASP A 179 -1.73 -14.32 -19.49
N LYS A 180 -2.55 -14.72 -20.46
CA LYS A 180 -2.13 -15.33 -21.73
C LYS A 180 -2.71 -14.58 -22.95
N THR A 181 -3.41 -13.48 -22.69
CA THR A 181 -4.19 -12.76 -23.70
C THR A 181 -3.35 -11.73 -24.45
N HIS A 182 -2.25 -11.28 -23.86
CA HIS A 182 -1.35 -10.33 -24.51
C HIS A 182 -0.64 -10.97 -25.72
N PRO A 183 -0.66 -10.38 -26.94
CA PRO A 183 -0.07 -10.99 -28.14
C PRO A 183 1.42 -11.32 -28.03
N GLU A 184 2.14 -10.56 -27.20
CA GLU A 184 3.58 -10.74 -26.97
C GLU A 184 3.92 -11.42 -25.63
N ILE A 185 2.96 -12.09 -24.98
CA ILE A 185 3.13 -12.62 -23.62
C ILE A 185 4.39 -13.48 -23.45
N GLU A 186 4.69 -14.38 -24.39
CA GLU A 186 5.87 -15.24 -24.31
C GLU A 186 7.18 -14.43 -24.34
N LYS A 187 7.22 -13.32 -25.09
CA LYS A 187 8.40 -12.43 -25.12
C LYS A 187 8.54 -11.68 -23.79
N ILE A 188 7.42 -11.28 -23.21
CA ILE A 188 7.36 -10.58 -21.91
C ILE A 188 7.85 -11.51 -20.79
N GLU A 189 7.40 -12.75 -20.79
CA GLU A 189 7.86 -13.76 -19.83
C GLU A 189 9.37 -14.03 -19.96
N ARG A 190 9.88 -14.18 -21.20
CA ARG A 190 11.33 -14.30 -21.44
C ARG A 190 12.11 -13.07 -20.95
N MET A 191 11.62 -11.86 -21.19
CA MET A 191 12.25 -10.65 -20.65
C MET A 191 12.24 -10.65 -19.12
N TRP A 192 11.15 -11.09 -18.49
CA TRP A 192 11.10 -11.21 -17.05
C TRP A 192 12.15 -12.20 -16.50
N GLU A 193 12.37 -13.33 -17.17
CA GLU A 193 13.46 -14.26 -16.82
C GLU A 193 14.84 -13.61 -16.94
N GLU A 194 15.08 -12.80 -17.98
CA GLU A 194 16.33 -12.03 -18.12
C GLU A 194 16.50 -11.00 -17.00
N ILE A 195 15.42 -10.32 -16.62
CA ILE A 195 15.42 -9.40 -15.47
C ILE A 195 15.78 -10.16 -14.19
N LEU A 196 15.14 -11.30 -13.93
CA LEU A 196 15.41 -12.16 -12.77
C LEU A 196 16.89 -12.56 -12.68
N LYS A 197 17.48 -13.00 -13.80
CA LYS A 197 18.90 -13.36 -13.87
C LYS A 197 19.83 -12.21 -13.46
N LYS A 198 19.44 -10.96 -13.70
CA LYS A 198 20.25 -9.78 -13.32
C LYS A 198 19.97 -9.26 -11.92
N ILE A 199 18.75 -9.38 -11.40
CA ILE A 199 18.42 -8.87 -10.06
C ILE A 199 18.75 -9.87 -8.93
N ARG A 200 18.81 -11.18 -9.22
CA ARG A 200 19.20 -12.22 -8.24
C ARG A 200 20.61 -11.98 -7.66
N PRO A 201 21.68 -11.76 -8.47
CA PRO A 201 23.03 -11.54 -7.94
C PRO A 201 23.17 -10.28 -7.07
N VAL A 202 22.26 -9.31 -7.20
CA VAL A 202 22.26 -8.08 -6.39
C VAL A 202 21.31 -8.14 -5.19
N GLY A 203 20.80 -9.35 -4.86
CA GLY A 203 20.08 -9.62 -3.62
C GLY A 203 18.58 -9.91 -3.76
N TYR A 204 18.04 -10.13 -4.96
CA TYR A 204 16.64 -10.55 -5.09
C TYR A 204 16.48 -12.05 -4.75
N THR A 205 15.80 -12.35 -3.65
CA THR A 205 15.53 -13.74 -3.22
C THR A 205 14.10 -14.20 -3.49
N GLY A 206 13.19 -13.28 -3.83
CA GLY A 206 11.75 -13.55 -3.81
C GLY A 206 11.22 -13.64 -2.37
N ASN A 207 10.01 -13.12 -2.13
CA ASN A 207 9.33 -13.27 -0.83
C ASN A 207 8.06 -14.11 -0.99
N THR A 208 8.11 -15.36 -0.54
CA THR A 208 7.00 -16.34 -0.53
C THR A 208 6.09 -16.22 0.68
N THR A 209 6.47 -15.44 1.69
CA THR A 209 5.78 -15.37 2.99
C THR A 209 4.41 -14.67 2.91
N ASP A 210 4.17 -13.89 1.86
CA ASP A 210 2.90 -13.19 1.57
C ASP A 210 1.99 -13.95 0.60
N ALA A 211 2.43 -15.07 0.02
CA ALA A 211 1.63 -15.84 -0.91
C ALA A 211 0.55 -16.64 -0.15
N MET A 212 -0.63 -16.74 -0.76
CA MET A 212 -1.89 -17.19 -0.16
C MET A 212 -1.69 -18.43 0.73
N PHE A 213 -2.28 -18.40 1.94
CA PHE A 213 -2.16 -19.48 2.93
C PHE A 213 -2.72 -20.83 2.47
N ASP A 214 -3.42 -20.87 1.34
CA ASP A 214 -4.19 -22.03 0.82
C ASP A 214 -3.60 -22.65 -0.46
N ILE A 215 -2.40 -22.24 -0.87
CA ILE A 215 -1.77 -22.70 -2.12
C ILE A 215 -0.49 -23.46 -1.77
N ASP A 216 -0.08 -24.44 -2.59
CA ASP A 216 1.19 -25.17 -2.41
C ASP A 216 2.41 -24.22 -2.59
N GLU A 217 3.57 -24.52 -1.98
CA GLU A 217 4.77 -23.66 -2.08
C GLU A 217 5.26 -23.42 -3.53
N GLU A 218 5.13 -24.41 -4.41
CA GLU A 218 5.48 -24.33 -5.83
C GLU A 218 4.49 -23.45 -6.62
N GLU A 219 3.18 -23.55 -6.33
CA GLU A 219 2.16 -22.64 -6.85
C GLU A 219 2.29 -21.21 -6.28
N LYS A 220 2.76 -21.03 -5.03
CA LYS A 220 3.06 -19.71 -4.44
C LYS A 220 4.22 -19.01 -5.13
N GLU A 221 5.32 -19.72 -5.38
CA GLU A 221 6.49 -19.20 -6.08
C GLU A 221 6.16 -18.82 -7.53
N ASN A 222 5.42 -19.69 -8.24
CA ASN A 222 4.91 -19.41 -9.58
C ASN A 222 3.92 -18.23 -9.64
N ALA A 223 3.04 -18.09 -8.66
CA ALA A 223 2.12 -16.95 -8.57
C ALA A 223 2.87 -15.63 -8.37
N LEU A 224 3.93 -15.62 -7.55
CA LEU A 224 4.77 -14.43 -7.30
C LEU A 224 5.57 -14.03 -8.52
N HIS A 225 6.12 -14.99 -9.28
CA HIS A 225 6.83 -14.71 -10.53
C HIS A 225 5.95 -14.02 -11.57
N ARG A 226 4.64 -14.27 -11.55
CA ARG A 226 3.68 -13.75 -12.53
C ARG A 226 2.82 -12.59 -12.03
N HIS A 227 3.28 -11.86 -11.01
CA HIS A 227 2.59 -10.62 -10.63
C HIS A 227 2.54 -9.64 -11.81
N SER A 228 1.36 -9.06 -12.03
CA SER A 228 1.08 -8.15 -13.14
C SER A 228 2.08 -6.98 -13.26
N GLU A 229 2.62 -6.52 -12.13
CA GLU A 229 3.58 -5.43 -12.06
C GLU A 229 4.89 -5.81 -12.75
N LYS A 230 5.36 -7.05 -12.53
CA LYS A 230 6.60 -7.57 -13.10
C LYS A 230 6.48 -7.72 -14.62
N LEU A 231 5.33 -8.20 -15.10
CA LEU A 231 5.02 -8.29 -16.53
C LEU A 231 4.97 -6.90 -17.18
N ALA A 232 4.30 -5.93 -16.53
CA ALA A 232 4.25 -4.56 -17.02
C ALA A 232 5.66 -3.91 -17.08
N ILE A 233 6.52 -4.14 -16.07
CA ILE A 233 7.91 -3.67 -16.07
C ILE A 233 8.70 -4.32 -17.21
N ALA A 234 8.59 -5.65 -17.38
CA ALA A 234 9.27 -6.37 -18.44
C ALA A 234 8.88 -5.86 -19.82
N TYR A 235 7.57 -5.68 -20.06
CA TYR A 235 7.06 -5.08 -21.29
C TYR A 235 7.61 -3.66 -21.50
N GLY A 236 7.61 -2.82 -20.45
CA GLY A 236 8.16 -1.47 -20.53
C GLY A 236 9.66 -1.44 -20.86
N ILE A 237 10.45 -2.38 -20.31
CA ILE A 237 11.87 -2.50 -20.62
C ILE A 237 12.10 -2.94 -22.06
N MET A 238 11.29 -3.86 -22.59
CA MET A 238 11.37 -4.30 -23.99
C MET A 238 11.08 -3.18 -24.98
N ARG A 239 10.06 -2.37 -24.71
CA ARG A 239 9.52 -1.40 -25.67
C ARG A 239 10.22 -0.05 -25.65
N THR A 240 11.02 0.24 -24.62
CA THR A 240 11.61 1.58 -24.45
C THR A 240 13.13 1.55 -24.46
N LYS A 241 13.73 2.63 -24.97
CA LYS A 241 15.18 2.84 -24.96
C LYS A 241 15.74 2.83 -23.54
N ALA A 242 17.01 2.46 -23.39
CA ALA A 242 17.71 2.49 -22.11
C ALA A 242 17.52 3.84 -21.40
N ARG A 243 17.39 3.80 -20.06
CA ARG A 243 17.20 4.98 -19.19
C ARG A 243 15.88 5.75 -19.36
N THR A 244 14.96 5.29 -20.22
CA THR A 244 13.61 5.88 -20.32
C THR A 244 12.80 5.57 -19.06
N THR A 245 12.11 6.57 -18.50
CA THR A 245 11.20 6.40 -17.35
C THR A 245 9.99 5.56 -17.74
N ILE A 246 9.74 4.49 -16.99
CA ILE A 246 8.58 3.61 -17.19
C ILE A 246 7.50 3.95 -16.15
N ARG A 247 6.24 4.06 -16.59
CA ARG A 247 5.10 4.41 -15.73
C ARG A 247 4.08 3.28 -15.71
N ILE A 248 3.70 2.83 -14.52
CA ILE A 248 2.79 1.70 -14.33
C ILE A 248 1.70 2.08 -13.35
N VAL A 249 0.48 1.65 -13.62
CA VAL A 249 -0.65 1.79 -12.70
C VAL A 249 -1.06 0.42 -12.19
N LYS A 250 -1.11 0.25 -10.87
CA LYS A 250 -1.58 -0.95 -10.18
C LYS A 250 -2.92 -0.64 -9.51
N ASN A 251 -3.91 -1.49 -9.78
CA ASN A 251 -5.24 -1.32 -9.19
C ASN A 251 -5.35 -1.82 -7.74
N LEU A 252 -4.29 -2.35 -7.13
CA LEU A 252 -4.20 -2.76 -5.73
C LEU A 252 -3.02 -2.03 -5.06
N ARG A 253 -2.74 -2.31 -3.78
CA ARG A 253 -1.48 -1.90 -3.15
C ARG A 253 -0.36 -2.79 -3.68
N VAL A 254 0.82 -2.22 -3.93
CA VAL A 254 2.00 -2.98 -4.34
C VAL A 254 2.47 -3.85 -3.17
N CYS A 255 2.66 -5.16 -3.40
CA CYS A 255 3.18 -6.07 -2.38
C CYS A 255 4.68 -5.85 -2.13
N GLU A 256 5.19 -6.37 -1.01
CA GLU A 256 6.59 -6.23 -0.61
C GLU A 256 7.57 -6.81 -1.63
N ASP A 257 7.24 -7.97 -2.18
CA ASP A 257 8.06 -8.64 -3.20
C ASP A 257 8.17 -7.79 -4.48
N CYS A 258 7.03 -7.32 -5.03
CA CYS A 258 7.03 -6.45 -6.20
C CYS A 258 7.76 -5.13 -5.94
N HIS A 259 7.61 -4.56 -4.75
CA HIS A 259 8.32 -3.33 -4.38
C HIS A 259 9.84 -3.55 -4.37
N THR A 260 10.29 -4.64 -3.76
CA THR A 260 11.72 -5.02 -3.70
C THR A 260 12.28 -5.33 -5.09
N ALA A 261 11.57 -6.10 -5.90
CA ALA A 261 11.94 -6.36 -7.29
C ALA A 261 12.09 -5.03 -8.06
N THR A 262 11.10 -4.14 -7.97
CA THR A 262 11.11 -2.85 -8.67
C THR A 262 12.28 -1.96 -8.26
N LYS A 263 12.63 -1.92 -6.95
CA LYS A 263 13.86 -1.26 -6.47
C LYS A 263 15.09 -1.80 -7.19
N LEU A 264 15.30 -3.12 -7.16
CA LEU A 264 16.49 -3.73 -7.75
C LEU A 264 16.55 -3.56 -9.27
N ILE A 265 15.41 -3.63 -9.96
CA ILE A 265 15.33 -3.35 -11.40
C ILE A 265 15.75 -1.92 -11.70
N SER A 266 15.28 -0.93 -10.91
CA SER A 266 15.65 0.47 -11.09
C SER A 266 17.18 0.70 -10.99
N LYS A 267 17.85 -0.09 -10.14
CA LYS A 267 19.31 -0.07 -9.97
C LYS A 267 20.02 -0.73 -11.15
N VAL A 268 19.67 -1.97 -11.47
CA VAL A 268 20.34 -2.80 -12.47
C VAL A 268 20.17 -2.25 -13.89
N TYR A 269 18.99 -1.73 -14.21
CA TYR A 269 18.69 -1.19 -15.53
C TYR A 269 18.92 0.32 -15.62
N GLU A 270 19.40 0.97 -14.56
CA GLU A 270 19.61 2.42 -14.48
C GLU A 270 18.40 3.24 -14.97
N ARG A 271 17.21 2.83 -14.52
CA ARG A 271 15.93 3.40 -14.97
C ARG A 271 15.13 3.90 -13.79
N GLU A 272 14.45 5.02 -13.98
CA GLU A 272 13.39 5.45 -13.09
C GLU A 272 12.11 4.68 -13.41
N LEU A 273 11.52 4.05 -12.40
CA LEU A 273 10.23 3.38 -12.51
C LEU A 273 9.24 4.13 -11.62
N ILE A 274 8.12 4.54 -12.17
CA ILE A 274 7.05 5.21 -11.42
C ILE A 274 5.86 4.27 -11.38
N VAL A 275 5.56 3.72 -10.20
CA VAL A 275 4.42 2.83 -10.01
C VAL A 275 3.37 3.56 -9.17
N ARG A 276 2.20 3.79 -9.74
CA ARG A 276 1.03 4.30 -9.00
C ARG A 276 0.22 3.12 -8.49
N ASP A 277 0.09 2.98 -7.19
CA ASP A 277 -0.84 2.06 -6.56
C ASP A 277 -2.14 2.77 -6.12
N ARG A 278 -3.05 2.08 -5.43
CA ARG A 278 -4.32 2.69 -4.94
C ARG A 278 -4.12 3.92 -4.03
N LYS A 279 -2.97 4.06 -3.38
CA LYS A 279 -2.71 5.05 -2.32
C LYS A 279 -1.68 6.10 -2.73
N ARG A 280 -0.70 5.76 -3.56
CA ARG A 280 0.43 6.65 -3.86
C ARG A 280 1.17 6.29 -5.13
N PHE A 281 2.01 7.24 -5.53
CA PHE A 281 3.09 7.03 -6.47
C PHE A 281 4.34 6.61 -5.70
N HIS A 282 4.96 5.54 -6.18
CA HIS A 282 6.27 5.07 -5.81
C HIS A 282 7.23 5.46 -6.91
N HIS A 283 8.26 6.22 -6.57
CA HIS A 283 9.34 6.56 -7.49
C HIS A 283 10.56 5.72 -7.15
N PHE A 284 10.88 4.76 -8.01
CA PHE A 284 12.01 3.87 -7.84
C PHE A 284 13.18 4.36 -8.67
N LYS A 285 14.32 4.59 -8.03
CA LYS A 285 15.54 5.05 -8.69
C LYS A 285 16.77 4.55 -7.92
N GLY A 286 17.72 3.96 -8.63
CA GLY A 286 19.02 3.56 -8.06
C GLY A 286 18.93 2.54 -6.93
N GLY A 287 17.86 1.73 -6.85
CA GLY A 287 17.69 0.75 -5.78
C GLY A 287 16.88 1.25 -4.58
N ALA A 288 16.44 2.51 -4.59
CA ALA A 288 15.62 3.09 -3.54
C ALA A 288 14.22 3.45 -4.06
N CYS A 289 13.26 3.57 -3.16
CA CYS A 289 11.92 4.09 -3.45
C CYS A 289 11.68 5.38 -2.66
N SER A 290 10.96 6.34 -3.26
CA SER A 290 10.56 7.58 -2.58
C SER A 290 9.77 7.36 -1.30
N CYS A 291 9.12 6.20 -1.11
CA CYS A 291 8.42 5.87 0.13
C CYS A 291 9.35 5.48 1.29
N MET A 292 10.66 5.32 1.03
CA MET A 292 11.68 4.94 2.03
C MET A 292 11.33 3.68 2.81
N ASP A 293 10.74 2.73 2.10
CA ASP A 293 10.25 1.46 2.61
C ASP A 293 9.15 1.57 3.69
N TYR A 294 8.42 2.70 3.71
CA TYR A 294 7.29 2.97 4.61
C TYR A 294 6.01 3.31 3.82
N TRP A 295 5.38 2.29 3.21
CA TRP A 295 4.17 2.44 2.38
C TRP A 295 3.05 1.54 2.85
#